data_AF-A0A354HYW6-F1
#
_entry.id   AF-A0A354HYW6-F1
#
_cell.length_a   1.000
_cell.length_b   1.000
_cell.length_c   1.000
_cell.angle_alpha   90.00
_cell.angle_beta   90.00
_cell.angle_gamma   90.00
#
_symmetry.space_group_name_H-M   'P 1'
#
loop_
_entity.id
_entity.type
_entity.pdbx_description
1 polymer ?
#
loop_
_entity_poly.entity_id
_entity_poly.type
_entity_poly.pdbx_seq_one_letter_code
_entity_poly.pdbx_strand_id
1 'polypeptide(L)'
;MKKFYYLFIGLMAVSFGSCDENARLARDIQGSWAGTPERLNDAEDVTSTIVETFTFTPDAVNPKAKKGNVTITGNVSTTIPIAVSPVSISAAATTSIQGSWSIIDDDEIALVLDPKSLQVKVDPEAVTVSNDIFTDQNIPQVDSLRREVTANIGAQIRRDAETRYLSVKHLDDVKIKGPILKFEIADIEYVLTRQGEIK
;
A
#
# COMPACT_ATOMS: atom_id res chain seq x y z
N MET A 1 -3.90 -36.98 -65.21
CA MET A 1 -3.56 -36.96 -63.78
C MET A 1 -2.22 -36.25 -63.60
N LYS A 2 -2.21 -34.98 -63.21
CA LYS A 2 -0.98 -34.24 -62.83
C LYS A 2 -1.13 -33.80 -61.38
N LYS A 3 -0.26 -34.32 -60.51
CA LYS A 3 -0.26 -34.11 -59.06
C LYS A 3 0.39 -32.75 -58.77
N PHE A 4 -0.33 -31.87 -58.07
CA PHE A 4 0.23 -30.67 -57.46
C PHE A 4 0.91 -31.06 -56.15
N TYR A 5 2.19 -30.72 -56.00
CA TYR A 5 2.90 -30.76 -54.73
C TYR A 5 3.11 -29.33 -54.22
N TYR A 6 2.81 -29.17 -52.94
CA TYR A 6 2.72 -27.94 -52.14
C TYR A 6 4.06 -27.20 -51.98
N LEU A 7 3.98 -25.87 -51.80
CA LEU A 7 4.95 -25.13 -51.00
C LEU A 7 4.21 -24.05 -50.20
N PHE A 8 3.84 -24.35 -48.96
CA PHE A 8 3.43 -23.36 -47.96
C PHE A 8 4.70 -22.85 -47.27
N ILE A 9 5.05 -21.58 -47.50
CA ILE A 9 6.06 -20.88 -46.70
C ILE A 9 5.31 -20.25 -45.53
N GLY A 10 5.38 -20.91 -44.37
CA GLY A 10 4.88 -20.36 -43.11
C GLY A 10 5.86 -19.31 -42.58
N LEU A 11 5.41 -18.07 -42.50
CA LEU A 11 6.13 -16.95 -41.91
C LEU A 11 6.22 -17.16 -40.38
N MET A 12 7.39 -17.51 -39.85
CA MET A 12 7.66 -17.37 -38.41
C MET A 12 7.88 -15.87 -38.12
N ALA A 13 6.82 -15.18 -37.72
CA ALA A 13 6.95 -13.89 -37.06
C ALA A 13 7.40 -14.14 -35.62
N VAL A 14 8.64 -13.79 -35.33
CA VAL A 14 9.24 -13.93 -34.00
C VAL A 14 8.72 -12.79 -33.12
N SER A 15 8.02 -13.14 -32.04
CA SER A 15 7.47 -12.24 -31.03
C SER A 15 8.59 -11.63 -30.17
N PHE A 16 9.13 -10.48 -30.57
CA PHE A 16 10.17 -9.75 -29.84
C PHE A 16 9.65 -8.66 -28.86
N GLY A 17 8.33 -8.58 -28.60
CA GLY A 17 7.73 -7.50 -27.80
C GLY A 17 7.88 -7.63 -26.28
N SER A 18 7.55 -8.78 -25.70
CA SER A 18 7.40 -8.94 -24.22
C SER A 18 8.70 -8.72 -23.43
N CYS A 19 9.88 -9.01 -23.98
CA CYS A 19 11.14 -8.79 -23.25
C CYS A 19 11.40 -7.31 -22.96
N ASP A 20 11.03 -6.42 -23.88
CA ASP A 20 11.23 -4.97 -23.74
C ASP A 20 10.21 -4.35 -22.78
N GLU A 21 8.96 -4.84 -22.80
CA GLU A 21 7.88 -4.29 -21.97
C GLU A 21 8.06 -4.60 -20.49
N ASN A 22 8.36 -5.84 -20.13
CA ASN A 22 8.62 -6.19 -18.72
C ASN A 22 9.88 -5.48 -18.21
N ALA A 23 10.86 -5.20 -19.09
CA ALA A 23 12.05 -4.42 -18.75
C ALA A 23 11.74 -2.93 -18.60
N ARG A 24 10.81 -2.39 -19.41
CA ARG A 24 10.25 -1.04 -19.27
C ARG A 24 9.52 -0.90 -17.94
N LEU A 25 8.57 -1.78 -17.65
CA LEU A 25 7.81 -1.76 -16.39
C LEU A 25 8.74 -1.85 -15.17
N ALA A 26 9.72 -2.77 -15.18
CA ALA A 26 10.70 -2.89 -14.11
C ALA A 26 11.51 -1.60 -13.88
N ARG A 27 11.81 -0.81 -14.93
CA ARG A 27 12.47 0.49 -14.79
C ARG A 27 11.51 1.55 -14.28
N ASP A 28 10.31 1.60 -14.84
CA ASP A 28 9.37 2.69 -14.61
C ASP A 28 8.74 2.63 -13.22
N ILE A 29 8.54 1.43 -12.65
CA ILE A 29 7.95 1.24 -11.32
C ILE A 29 8.85 1.74 -10.17
N GLN A 30 10.16 1.89 -10.41
CA GLN A 30 11.11 2.29 -9.36
C GLN A 30 10.74 3.62 -8.71
N GLY A 31 11.11 3.78 -7.43
CA GLY A 31 10.86 4.98 -6.65
C GLY A 31 9.62 4.89 -5.77
N SER A 32 9.22 6.05 -5.24
CA SER A 32 8.13 6.16 -4.27
C SER A 32 6.85 6.68 -4.93
N TRP A 33 5.71 6.11 -4.55
CA TRP A 33 4.39 6.39 -5.10
C TRP A 33 3.39 6.49 -3.94
N ALA A 34 2.72 7.64 -3.79
CA ALA A 34 1.75 7.86 -2.72
C ALA A 34 0.32 7.73 -3.26
N GLY A 35 -0.52 7.00 -2.53
CA GLY A 35 -1.93 6.82 -2.83
C GLY A 35 -2.79 7.97 -2.30
N THR A 36 -4.09 7.80 -2.45
CA THR A 36 -5.11 8.65 -1.83
C THR A 36 -5.54 8.07 -0.48
N PRO A 37 -6.21 8.86 0.38
CA PRO A 37 -6.80 8.32 1.60
C PRO A 37 -7.79 7.19 1.33
N GLU A 38 -7.60 6.07 2.03
CA GLU A 38 -8.48 4.91 1.99
C GLU A 38 -8.94 4.54 3.39
N ARG A 39 -10.07 3.86 3.47
CA ARG A 39 -10.56 3.31 4.73
C ARG A 39 -9.76 2.07 5.09
N LEU A 40 -9.19 2.06 6.31
CA LEU A 40 -8.30 1.00 6.78
C LEU A 40 -9.06 -0.16 7.45
N ASN A 41 -10.26 0.09 7.97
CA ASN A 41 -11.05 -0.89 8.69
C ASN A 41 -12.51 -0.87 8.25
N ASP A 42 -13.24 -1.96 8.46
CA ASP A 42 -14.68 -2.04 8.15
C ASP A 42 -15.58 -1.85 9.39
N ALA A 43 -14.99 -1.49 10.53
CA ALA A 43 -15.74 -1.26 11.77
C ALA A 43 -16.76 -0.12 11.62
N GLU A 44 -17.98 -0.32 12.12
CA GLU A 44 -19.07 0.67 12.01
C GLU A 44 -18.82 1.90 12.89
N ASP A 45 -18.34 1.69 14.11
CA ASP A 45 -18.15 2.76 15.08
C ASP A 45 -16.75 3.39 15.01
N VAL A 46 -15.74 2.69 14.49
CA VAL A 46 -14.37 3.20 14.41
C VAL A 46 -14.04 3.57 12.98
N THR A 47 -13.69 4.83 12.76
CA THR A 47 -13.24 5.29 11.44
C THR A 47 -11.72 5.41 11.44
N SER A 48 -11.05 4.51 10.72
CA SER A 48 -9.63 4.60 10.44
C SER A 48 -9.40 4.84 8.95
N THR A 49 -8.55 5.81 8.62
CA THR A 49 -8.12 6.10 7.25
C THR A 49 -6.61 5.97 7.14
N ILE A 50 -6.11 5.54 6.00
CA ILE A 50 -4.69 5.37 5.72
C ILE A 50 -4.33 6.03 4.38
N VAL A 51 -3.18 6.70 4.34
CA VAL A 51 -2.54 7.14 3.09
C VAL A 51 -1.24 6.39 2.95
N GLU A 52 -1.14 5.56 1.92
CA GLU A 52 0.00 4.67 1.73
C GLU A 52 1.02 5.24 0.74
N THR A 53 2.30 4.91 0.94
CA THR A 53 3.38 5.17 0.00
C THR A 53 4.15 3.89 -0.27
N PHE A 54 4.13 3.46 -1.53
CA PHE A 54 4.84 2.29 -2.02
C PHE A 54 6.20 2.74 -2.55
N THR A 55 7.28 2.18 -2.03
CA THR A 55 8.64 2.46 -2.47
C THR A 55 9.26 1.20 -3.05
N PHE A 56 9.45 1.19 -4.37
CA PHE A 56 10.09 0.11 -5.10
C PHE A 56 11.56 0.44 -5.31
N THR A 57 12.42 -0.51 -4.97
CA THR A 57 13.87 -0.41 -5.17
C THR A 57 14.34 -1.62 -5.96
N PRO A 58 15.35 -1.47 -6.84
CA PRO A 58 15.85 -2.56 -7.65
C PRO A 58 16.64 -3.55 -6.79
N ASP A 59 16.84 -4.76 -7.29
CA ASP A 59 17.77 -5.71 -6.69
C ASP A 59 19.19 -5.11 -6.62
N ALA A 60 19.76 -5.10 -5.41
CA ALA A 60 21.04 -4.46 -5.14
C ALA A 60 22.23 -5.14 -5.84
N VAL A 61 22.10 -6.43 -6.18
CA VAL A 61 23.16 -7.24 -6.81
C VAL A 61 23.01 -7.21 -8.33
N ASN A 62 21.78 -7.30 -8.82
CA ASN A 62 21.48 -7.24 -10.24
C ASN A 62 20.38 -6.20 -10.52
N PRO A 63 20.73 -4.92 -10.72
CA PRO A 63 19.75 -3.87 -11.00
C PRO A 63 18.95 -4.06 -12.30
N LYS A 64 19.38 -4.98 -13.17
CA LYS A 64 18.64 -5.36 -14.39
C LYS A 64 17.65 -6.49 -14.15
N ALA A 65 17.65 -7.08 -12.94
CA ALA A 65 16.64 -8.05 -12.57
C ALA A 65 15.28 -7.35 -12.54
N LYS A 66 14.25 -7.99 -13.09
CA LYS A 66 12.87 -7.50 -13.09
C LYS A 66 12.21 -7.72 -11.73
N LYS A 67 12.94 -7.41 -10.64
CA LYS A 67 12.59 -7.66 -9.25
C LYS A 67 13.38 -6.76 -8.30
N GLY A 68 12.98 -6.71 -7.04
CA GLY A 68 13.71 -6.02 -6.00
C GLY A 68 12.95 -5.97 -4.68
N ASN A 69 13.22 -4.97 -3.86
CA ASN A 69 12.57 -4.79 -2.57
C ASN A 69 11.46 -3.73 -2.65
N VAL A 70 10.39 -3.95 -1.90
CA VAL A 70 9.31 -2.98 -1.70
C VAL A 70 9.21 -2.62 -0.22
N THR A 71 8.99 -1.35 0.06
CA THR A 71 8.58 -0.87 1.38
C THR A 71 7.28 -0.10 1.22
N ILE A 72 6.26 -0.47 2.00
CA ILE A 72 5.00 0.26 2.05
C ILE A 72 4.92 0.95 3.41
N THR A 73 4.82 2.27 3.40
CA THR A 73 4.54 3.05 4.60
C THR A 73 3.12 3.59 4.55
N GLY A 74 2.52 3.83 5.71
CA GLY A 74 1.18 4.39 5.79
C GLY A 74 1.08 5.44 6.89
N ASN A 75 0.40 6.54 6.61
CA ASN A 75 -0.03 7.49 7.63
C ASN A 75 -1.49 7.21 7.95
N VAL A 76 -1.77 6.85 9.20
CA VAL A 76 -3.08 6.44 9.68
C VAL A 76 -3.68 7.54 10.55
N SER A 77 -4.95 7.86 10.31
CA SER A 77 -5.78 8.70 11.17
C SER A 77 -6.99 7.90 11.63
N THR A 78 -7.19 7.82 12.94
CA THR A 78 -8.26 7.04 13.57
C THR A 78 -9.11 7.93 14.46
N THR A 79 -10.43 7.77 14.39
CA THR A 79 -11.41 8.37 15.31
C THR A 79 -12.29 7.27 15.92
N ILE A 80 -12.38 7.26 17.25
CA ILE A 80 -13.13 6.29 18.05
C ILE A 80 -14.14 7.04 18.93
N PRO A 81 -15.46 6.85 18.75
CA PRO A 81 -16.47 7.40 19.63
C PRO A 81 -16.51 6.65 20.96
N ILE A 82 -16.80 7.35 22.05
CA ILE A 82 -17.03 6.78 23.38
C ILE A 82 -18.54 6.78 23.65
N ALA A 83 -19.09 5.62 24.01
CA ALA A 83 -20.54 5.38 24.08
C ALA A 83 -21.35 6.23 25.09
N VAL A 84 -20.71 7.00 25.98
CA VAL A 84 -21.38 7.57 27.18
C VAL A 84 -21.54 9.10 27.18
N SER A 85 -21.05 9.80 26.17
CA SER A 85 -21.10 11.28 26.04
C SER A 85 -20.55 11.63 24.63
N PRO A 86 -20.77 12.81 24.02
CA PRO A 86 -20.16 13.17 22.73
C PRO A 86 -18.65 13.39 22.87
N VAL A 87 -17.95 12.30 23.17
CA VAL A 87 -16.50 12.24 23.37
C VAL A 87 -15.94 11.31 22.34
N SER A 88 -14.93 11.77 21.61
CA SER A 88 -14.18 10.95 20.67
C SER A 88 -12.70 11.00 20.97
N ILE A 89 -12.04 9.87 20.72
CA ILE A 89 -10.58 9.77 20.75
C ILE A 89 -10.10 9.84 19.30
N SER A 90 -9.22 10.78 19.01
CA SER A 90 -8.51 10.85 17.74
C SER A 90 -7.05 10.48 17.95
N ALA A 91 -6.48 9.72 17.02
CA ALA A 91 -5.09 9.30 17.07
C ALA A 91 -4.47 9.27 15.67
N ALA A 92 -3.17 9.56 15.61
CA ALA A 92 -2.37 9.41 14.41
C ALA A 92 -1.33 8.30 14.61
N ALA A 93 -1.08 7.52 13.56
CA ALA A 93 -0.05 6.49 13.58
C ALA A 93 0.66 6.38 12.24
N THR A 94 1.84 5.78 12.24
CA THR A 94 2.57 5.37 11.05
C THR A 94 2.68 3.87 10.99
N THR A 95 2.45 3.28 9.82
CA THR A 95 2.71 1.87 9.52
C THR A 95 3.91 1.75 8.58
N SER A 96 4.63 0.63 8.65
CA SER A 96 5.67 0.27 7.69
C SER A 96 5.76 -1.24 7.55
N ILE A 97 5.74 -1.75 6.34
CA ILE A 97 5.97 -3.16 6.01
C ILE A 97 6.96 -3.28 4.86
N GLN A 98 7.80 -4.31 4.90
CA GLN A 98 8.81 -4.58 3.90
C GLN A 98 8.48 -5.89 3.16
N GLY A 99 9.01 -6.01 1.95
CA GLY A 99 8.85 -7.20 1.13
C GLY A 99 9.69 -7.15 -0.13
N SER A 100 9.31 -7.98 -1.09
CA SER A 100 9.89 -8.01 -2.42
C SER A 100 8.83 -7.86 -3.51
N TRP A 101 9.25 -7.39 -4.67
CA TRP A 101 8.42 -7.30 -5.86
C TRP A 101 9.11 -8.00 -7.04
N SER A 102 8.33 -8.48 -8.00
CA SER A 102 8.84 -9.01 -9.27
C SER A 102 7.82 -8.83 -10.39
N ILE A 103 8.29 -8.48 -11.58
CA ILE A 103 7.43 -8.45 -12.79
C ILE A 103 7.07 -9.88 -13.20
N ILE A 104 5.78 -10.13 -13.37
CA ILE A 104 5.25 -11.40 -13.87
C ILE A 104 5.08 -11.32 -15.40
N ASP A 105 4.36 -10.29 -15.88
CA ASP A 105 4.21 -9.99 -17.30
C ASP A 105 4.31 -8.47 -17.60
N ASP A 106 3.89 -8.00 -18.77
CA ASP A 106 4.09 -6.62 -19.23
C ASP A 106 3.35 -5.55 -18.42
N ASP A 107 2.32 -5.93 -17.67
CA ASP A 107 1.54 -5.08 -16.76
C ASP A 107 1.20 -5.74 -15.41
N GLU A 108 1.87 -6.82 -15.03
CA GLU A 108 1.63 -7.55 -13.78
C GLU A 108 2.83 -7.53 -12.82
N ILE A 109 2.58 -7.27 -11.53
CA ILE A 109 3.61 -7.27 -10.48
C ILE A 109 3.20 -8.15 -9.29
N ALA A 110 4.03 -9.14 -8.98
CA ALA A 110 3.91 -9.92 -7.75
C ALA A 110 4.50 -9.13 -6.57
N LEU A 111 3.82 -9.17 -5.42
CA LEU A 111 4.32 -8.67 -4.15
C LEU A 111 4.38 -9.79 -3.10
N VAL A 112 5.51 -9.89 -2.42
CA VAL A 112 5.70 -10.80 -1.28
C VAL A 112 6.10 -9.98 -0.08
N LEU A 113 5.11 -9.58 0.71
CA LEU A 113 5.30 -8.82 1.94
C LEU A 113 5.64 -9.77 3.10
N ASP A 114 6.52 -9.32 4.00
CA ASP A 114 6.86 -10.05 5.23
C ASP A 114 6.03 -9.49 6.41
N PRO A 115 5.01 -10.20 6.92
CA PRO A 115 4.20 -9.73 8.04
C PRO A 115 5.02 -9.51 9.32
N LYS A 116 6.15 -10.20 9.49
CA LYS A 116 7.04 -10.01 10.64
C LYS A 116 7.77 -8.67 10.60
N SER A 117 7.90 -8.08 9.40
CA SER A 117 8.51 -6.76 9.22
C SER A 117 7.55 -5.61 9.54
N LEU A 118 6.25 -5.89 9.73
CA LEU A 118 5.26 -4.85 10.02
C LEU A 118 5.56 -4.14 11.33
N GLN A 119 5.71 -2.83 11.25
CA GLN A 119 5.84 -1.91 12.37
C GLN A 119 4.65 -0.95 12.39
N VAL A 120 4.14 -0.68 13.58
CA VAL A 120 3.12 0.33 13.84
C VAL A 120 3.61 1.23 14.96
N LYS A 121 3.58 2.53 14.72
CA LYS A 121 3.99 3.56 15.67
C LYS A 121 2.82 4.53 15.83
N VAL A 122 2.18 4.52 16.99
CA VAL A 122 1.19 5.54 17.34
C VAL A 122 1.93 6.73 17.92
N ASP A 123 1.57 7.94 17.49
CA ASP A 123 2.07 9.17 18.11
C ASP A 123 1.24 9.44 19.39
N PRO A 124 1.84 9.27 20.59
CA PRO A 124 1.12 9.46 21.85
C PRO A 124 0.72 10.92 22.09
N GLU A 125 1.41 11.88 21.46
CA GLU A 125 1.11 13.31 21.56
C GLU A 125 -0.06 13.71 20.65
N ALA A 126 -0.23 12.97 19.53
CA ALA A 126 -1.39 13.13 18.64
C ALA A 126 -2.67 12.46 19.16
N VAL A 127 -2.63 11.78 20.32
CA VAL A 127 -3.83 11.23 20.96
C VAL A 127 -4.58 12.34 21.70
N THR A 128 -5.72 12.72 21.14
CA THR A 128 -6.58 13.78 21.66
C THR A 128 -7.95 13.24 22.04
N VAL A 129 -8.52 13.80 23.11
CA VAL A 129 -9.89 13.54 23.54
C VAL A 129 -10.68 14.81 23.28
N SER A 130 -11.63 14.76 22.34
CA SER A 130 -12.52 15.88 22.06
C SER A 130 -13.77 15.72 22.91
N ASN A 131 -14.06 16.70 23.77
CA ASN A 131 -15.31 16.80 24.53
C ASN A 131 -16.11 18.00 24.02
N ASP A 132 -17.43 17.83 23.87
CA ASP A 132 -18.33 18.94 23.57
C ASP A 132 -18.54 19.82 24.84
N ILE A 133 -17.60 20.74 25.06
CA ILE A 133 -17.62 22.06 25.74
C ILE A 133 -18.46 22.34 27.02
N PHE A 134 -19.09 21.37 27.67
CA PHE A 134 -19.98 21.66 28.82
C PHE A 134 -19.53 21.16 30.21
N THR A 135 -18.37 20.52 30.36
CA THR A 135 -17.90 20.07 31.68
C THR A 135 -16.42 20.34 31.91
N ASP A 136 -16.19 21.39 32.70
CA ASP A 136 -14.89 21.86 33.20
C ASP A 136 -14.35 20.94 34.31
N GLN A 137 -14.24 19.63 34.03
CA GLN A 137 -13.68 18.65 34.95
C GLN A 137 -12.27 18.29 34.50
N ASN A 138 -11.29 18.84 35.21
CA ASN A 138 -9.92 18.39 35.25
C ASN A 138 -9.89 16.85 35.38
N ILE A 139 -9.32 16.13 34.40
CA ILE A 139 -9.17 14.67 34.47
C ILE A 139 -7.69 14.31 34.71
N PRO A 140 -7.22 14.21 35.97
CA PRO A 140 -5.90 13.68 36.32
C PRO A 140 -5.65 12.23 35.88
N GLN A 141 -6.69 11.50 35.44
CA GLN A 141 -6.57 10.13 34.91
C GLN A 141 -6.10 10.07 33.44
N VAL A 142 -6.02 11.21 32.74
CA VAL A 142 -5.73 11.25 31.30
C VAL A 142 -4.37 10.64 30.95
N ASP A 143 -3.32 10.85 31.74
CA ASP A 143 -1.98 10.38 31.37
C ASP A 143 -1.76 8.87 31.56
N SER A 144 -2.31 8.27 32.62
CA SER A 144 -2.28 6.81 32.80
C SER A 144 -3.16 6.10 31.79
N LEU A 145 -4.34 6.67 31.49
CA LEU A 145 -5.25 6.17 30.45
C LEU A 145 -4.64 6.34 29.06
N ARG A 146 -3.90 7.42 28.80
CA ARG A 146 -3.29 7.71 27.49
C ARG A 146 -2.34 6.59 27.06
N ARG A 147 -1.52 6.03 27.96
CA ARG A 147 -0.63 4.90 27.60
C ARG A 147 -1.40 3.63 27.22
N GLU A 148 -2.40 3.28 28.02
CA GLU A 148 -3.22 2.08 27.77
C GLU A 148 -4.08 2.24 26.51
N VAL A 149 -4.70 3.41 26.33
CA VAL A 149 -5.44 3.79 25.12
C VAL A 149 -4.53 3.77 23.90
N THR A 150 -3.32 4.35 23.98
CA THR A 150 -2.33 4.33 22.88
C THR A 150 -1.95 2.90 22.51
N ALA A 151 -1.72 2.03 23.51
CA ALA A 151 -1.40 0.63 23.27
C ALA A 151 -2.55 -0.12 22.59
N ASN A 152 -3.79 0.10 23.04
CA ASN A 152 -4.99 -0.53 22.45
C ASN A 152 -5.25 -0.05 21.02
N ILE A 153 -5.12 1.25 20.76
CA ILE A 153 -5.21 1.84 19.42
C ILE A 153 -4.11 1.24 18.53
N GLY A 154 -2.87 1.18 19.01
CA GLY A 154 -1.76 0.58 18.26
C GLY A 154 -2.00 -0.88 17.91
N ALA A 155 -2.55 -1.67 18.84
CA ALA A 155 -2.91 -3.06 18.59
C ALA A 155 -4.04 -3.21 17.56
N GLN A 156 -5.04 -2.31 17.58
CA GLN A 156 -6.11 -2.28 16.59
C GLN A 156 -5.59 -1.92 15.21
N ILE A 157 -4.85 -0.81 15.08
CA ILE A 157 -4.25 -0.37 13.81
C ILE A 157 -3.33 -1.46 13.26
N ARG A 158 -2.58 -2.16 14.12
CA ARG A 158 -1.76 -3.29 13.70
C ARG A 158 -2.58 -4.40 13.06
N ARG A 159 -3.69 -4.83 13.68
CA ARG A 159 -4.55 -5.87 13.10
C ARG A 159 -5.13 -5.44 11.76
N ASP A 160 -5.63 -4.21 11.68
CA ASP A 160 -6.23 -3.68 10.46
C ASP A 160 -5.19 -3.59 9.33
N ALA A 161 -3.99 -3.11 9.64
CA ALA A 161 -2.87 -3.06 8.71
C ALA A 161 -2.39 -4.46 8.28
N GLU A 162 -2.33 -5.44 9.19
CA GLU A 162 -2.00 -6.83 8.83
C GLU A 162 -3.01 -7.38 7.82
N THR A 163 -4.31 -7.21 8.06
CA THR A 163 -5.35 -7.64 7.12
C THR A 163 -5.23 -6.93 5.78
N ARG A 164 -5.04 -5.59 5.77
CA ARG A 164 -4.86 -4.79 4.55
C ARG A 164 -3.64 -5.23 3.76
N TYR A 165 -2.50 -5.49 4.40
CA TYR A 165 -1.27 -5.86 3.68
C TYR A 165 -1.27 -7.32 3.23
N LEU A 166 -1.93 -8.23 3.96
CA LEU A 166 -2.03 -9.63 3.54
C LEU A 166 -2.91 -9.82 2.29
N SER A 167 -3.77 -8.87 1.96
CA SER A 167 -4.52 -8.87 0.69
C SER A 167 -3.70 -8.35 -0.49
N VAL A 168 -2.64 -7.57 -0.25
CA VAL A 168 -1.76 -7.00 -1.27
C VAL A 168 -0.73 -8.05 -1.71
N LYS A 169 -1.09 -8.86 -2.70
CA LYS A 169 -0.25 -9.94 -3.24
C LYS A 169 0.16 -9.75 -4.70
N HIS A 170 -0.70 -9.07 -5.45
CA HIS A 170 -0.57 -8.91 -6.88
C HIS A 170 -1.09 -7.52 -7.24
N LEU A 171 -0.37 -6.81 -8.11
CA LEU A 171 -0.82 -5.59 -8.75
C LEU A 171 -1.10 -5.94 -10.22
N ASP A 172 -2.37 -5.96 -10.58
CA ASP A 172 -2.85 -6.25 -11.94
C ASP A 172 -2.94 -4.93 -12.73
N ASP A 173 -2.98 -5.02 -14.06
CA ASP A 173 -3.35 -3.91 -14.94
C ASP A 173 -2.45 -2.66 -14.76
N VAL A 174 -1.18 -2.86 -14.43
CA VAL A 174 -0.23 -1.80 -14.02
C VAL A 174 0.08 -0.86 -15.18
N LYS A 175 -0.34 0.40 -15.04
CA LYS A 175 -0.18 1.46 -16.05
C LYS A 175 0.53 2.66 -15.44
N ILE A 176 1.70 2.99 -15.97
CA ILE A 176 2.47 4.18 -15.58
C ILE A 176 2.38 5.23 -16.70
N LYS A 177 1.89 6.43 -16.37
CA LYS A 177 1.79 7.58 -17.27
C LYS A 177 2.29 8.85 -16.58
N GLY A 178 3.53 9.22 -16.87
CA GLY A 178 4.18 10.36 -16.23
C GLY A 178 4.29 10.15 -14.71
N PRO A 179 3.71 11.04 -13.88
CA PRO A 179 3.75 10.89 -12.43
C PRO A 179 2.63 9.99 -11.88
N ILE A 180 1.77 9.40 -12.74
CA ILE A 180 0.64 8.59 -12.30
C ILE A 180 0.95 7.10 -12.48
N LEU A 181 0.74 6.33 -11.42
CA LEU A 181 0.73 4.87 -11.39
C LEU A 181 -0.70 4.43 -11.13
N LYS A 182 -1.26 3.63 -12.03
CA LYS A 182 -2.54 2.94 -11.84
C LYS A 182 -2.30 1.44 -11.79
N PHE A 183 -3.08 0.73 -11.00
CA PHE A 183 -3.10 -0.72 -10.95
C PHE A 183 -4.40 -1.19 -10.28
N GLU A 184 -4.65 -2.48 -10.33
CA GLU A 184 -5.75 -3.12 -9.64
C GLU A 184 -5.23 -4.09 -8.57
N ILE A 185 -5.97 -4.21 -7.46
CA ILE A 185 -5.78 -5.30 -6.49
C ILE A 185 -7.16 -5.92 -6.27
N ALA A 186 -7.32 -7.18 -6.67
CA ALA A 186 -8.59 -7.89 -6.58
C ALA A 186 -9.76 -7.10 -7.20
N ASP A 187 -9.57 -6.64 -8.45
CA ASP A 187 -10.52 -5.87 -9.27
C ASP A 187 -10.86 -4.46 -8.72
N ILE A 188 -10.12 -3.97 -7.72
CA ILE A 188 -10.28 -2.61 -7.19
C ILE A 188 -9.17 -1.73 -7.79
N GLU A 189 -9.55 -0.64 -8.48
CA GLU A 189 -8.59 0.33 -9.06
C GLU A 189 -7.94 1.20 -7.97
N TYR A 190 -6.63 1.33 -8.04
CA TYR A 190 -5.81 2.21 -7.23
C TYR A 190 -5.08 3.21 -8.12
N VAL A 191 -4.93 4.44 -7.62
CA VAL A 191 -4.19 5.51 -8.30
C VAL A 191 -3.20 6.12 -7.32
N LEU A 192 -1.92 6.00 -7.65
CA LEU A 192 -0.82 6.56 -6.90
C LEU A 192 -0.10 7.64 -7.72
N THR A 193 0.48 8.61 -7.03
CA THR A 193 1.28 9.68 -7.62
C THR A 193 2.74 9.58 -7.18
N ARG A 194 3.66 9.71 -8.12
CA ARG A 194 5.11 9.67 -7.88
C ARG A 194 5.53 10.74 -6.88
N GLN A 195 6.38 10.37 -5.93
CA GLN A 195 6.95 11.25 -4.92
C GLN A 195 8.41 11.57 -5.24
N GLY A 196 8.80 12.84 -5.07
CA GLY A 196 10.14 13.33 -5.39
C GLY A 196 10.35 13.70 -6.87
N GLU A 197 11.52 14.24 -7.20
CA GLU A 197 11.86 14.63 -8.57
C GLU A 197 12.08 13.41 -9.48
N ILE A 198 11.53 13.50 -10.70
CA ILE A 198 11.85 12.58 -11.79
C ILE A 198 13.30 12.88 -12.19
N LYS A 199 14.24 12.02 -11.78
CA LYS A 199 15.63 12.09 -12.25
C LYS A 199 15.78 11.44 -13.61
#